data_AF-A0A069NFP5-F1
#
_entry.id   AF-A0A069NFP5-F1
#
_cell.length_a   1.000
_cell.length_b   1.000
_cell.length_c   1.000
_cell.angle_alpha   90.00
_cell.angle_beta   90.00
_cell.angle_gamma   90.00
#
_symmetry.space_group_name_H-M   'P 1'
#
loop_
_entity.id
_entity.type
_entity.pdbx_description
1 polymer ?
#
loop_
_entity_poly.entity_id
_entity_poly.type
_entity_poly.pdbx_seq_one_letter_code
_entity_poly.pdbx_strand_id
1 'polypeptide(L)' 'MTDLGLPGVINGRQLADAGRELRHALKTLFITGYTATIVDRTLGPGIQILTKPFSIDALAAQVRGLMHS' A
#
# COMPACT_ATOMS: atom_id res chain seq x y z
N MET A 1 6.53 -0.66 -1.98
CA MET A 1 5.42 -0.39 -2.92
C MET A 1 4.98 -1.74 -3.46
N THR A 2 3.71 -2.11 -3.31
CA THR A 2 3.20 -3.43 -3.72
C THR A 2 1.86 -3.26 -4.45
N ASP A 3 1.67 -4.00 -5.54
CA ASP A 3 0.46 -3.96 -6.36
C ASP A 3 -0.55 -4.98 -5.81
N LEU A 4 -1.79 -4.54 -5.62
CA LEU A 4 -2.88 -5.39 -5.12
C LEU A 4 -3.54 -6.25 -6.22
N GLY A 5 -3.19 -6.02 -7.50
CA GLY A 5 -3.77 -6.72 -8.65
C GLY A 5 -2.91 -7.83 -9.27
N LEU A 6 -1.88 -8.35 -8.58
CA LEU A 6 -1.04 -9.43 -9.11
C LEU A 6 -1.79 -10.78 -9.09
N PRO A 7 -1.94 -11.49 -10.22
CA PRO A 7 -2.40 -12.87 -10.22
C PRO A 7 -1.31 -13.78 -9.62
N GLY A 8 -1.57 -14.36 -8.44
CA GLY A 8 -0.65 -15.25 -7.73
C GLY A 8 -1.10 -15.54 -6.29
N VAL A 9 -0.51 -16.59 -5.68
CA VAL A 9 -0.88 -17.14 -4.34
C VAL A 9 -0.63 -16.15 -3.19
N ILE A 10 0.15 -15.09 -3.42
CA ILE A 10 0.41 -14.02 -2.44
C ILE A 10 -0.05 -12.69 -3.03
N ASN A 11 -1.11 -12.12 -2.46
CA ASN A 11 -1.56 -10.78 -2.80
C ASN A 11 -0.65 -9.72 -2.16
N GLY A 12 -0.63 -8.49 -2.69
CA GLY A 12 0.24 -7.43 -2.19
C GLY A 12 0.05 -7.13 -0.69
N ARG A 13 -1.14 -7.42 -0.14
CA ARG A 13 -1.46 -7.28 1.28
C ARG A 13 -0.74 -8.32 2.15
N GLN A 14 -0.76 -9.59 1.77
CA GLN A 14 -0.05 -10.66 2.50
C GLN A 14 1.46 -10.39 2.53
N LEU A 15 2.04 -9.85 1.45
CA LEU A 15 3.44 -9.44 1.44
C LEU A 15 3.73 -8.31 2.43
N ALA A 16 2.83 -7.32 2.51
CA ALA A 16 2.98 -6.21 3.45
C ALA A 16 2.82 -6.68 4.91
N ASP A 17 1.87 -7.57 5.18
CA ASP A 17 1.62 -8.12 6.51
C ASP A 17 2.84 -8.94 6.97
N ALA A 18 3.35 -9.85 6.13
CA ALA A 18 4.58 -10.61 6.40
C ALA A 18 5.81 -9.69 6.60
N GLY A 19 5.93 -8.63 5.80
CA GLY A 19 6.97 -7.62 5.99
C GLY A 19 6.87 -6.91 7.34
N ARG A 20 5.65 -6.65 7.83
CA ARG A 20 5.41 -6.00 9.12
C ARG A 20 5.60 -6.93 10.31
N GLU A 21 5.45 -8.24 10.14
CA GLU A 21 5.85 -9.22 11.15
C GLU A 21 7.35 -9.17 11.41
N LEU A 22 8.17 -8.97 10.36
CA LEU A 22 9.62 -8.87 10.45
C LEU A 22 10.11 -7.45 10.82
N ARG A 23 9.34 -6.43 10.45
CA ARG A 23 9.65 -5.01 10.65
C ARG A 23 8.36 -4.27 11.02
N HIS A 24 8.04 -4.20 12.30
CA HIS A 24 6.80 -3.58 12.79
C HIS A 24 6.59 -2.13 12.34
N ALA A 25 7.67 -1.37 12.09
CA ALA A 25 7.62 0.00 11.60
C ALA A 25 7.64 0.12 10.06
N LEU A 26 7.47 -0.98 9.32
CA LEU A 26 7.51 -0.96 7.86
C LEU A 26 6.36 -0.13 7.29
N LYS A 27 6.76 0.94 6.59
CA LYS A 27 5.87 1.85 5.88
C LYS A 27 5.46 1.24 4.55
N THR A 28 4.16 1.21 4.26
CA THR A 28 3.62 0.51 3.10
C THR A 28 2.69 1.43 2.30
N LEU A 29 3.01 1.61 1.02
CA LEU A 29 2.11 2.20 0.04
C LEU A 29 1.53 1.09 -0.86
N PHE A 30 0.23 0.91 -0.79
CA PHE A 30 -0.53 0.04 -1.69
C PHE A 30 -0.96 0.80 -2.93
N ILE A 31 -0.82 0.17 -4.10
CA ILE A 31 -1.33 0.71 -5.35
C ILE A 31 -2.41 -0.25 -5.88
N THR A 32 -3.60 0.27 -6.19
CA THR A 32 -4.72 -0.54 -6.70
C THR A 32 -5.38 0.07 -7.93
N GLY A 33 -5.80 -0.76 -8.88
CA GLY A 33 -6.46 -0.34 -10.13
C GLY A 33 -7.83 -0.97 -10.39
N TYR A 34 -8.34 -1.80 -9.48
CA TYR A 34 -9.67 -2.41 -9.58
C TYR A 34 -10.36 -2.29 -8.23
N THR A 35 -11.57 -1.71 -8.24
CA THR A 35 -12.49 -1.47 -7.11
C THR A 35 -11.84 -1.58 -5.72
N ALA A 36 -11.61 -0.42 -5.10
CA ALA A 36 -10.99 -0.22 -3.79
C ALA A 36 -11.67 -0.96 -2.59
N THR A 37 -12.68 -1.81 -2.86
CA THR A 37 -13.39 -2.66 -1.89
C THR A 37 -12.49 -3.63 -1.12
N ILE A 38 -11.27 -3.92 -1.58
CA ILE A 38 -10.30 -4.74 -0.81
C ILE A 38 -9.76 -3.98 0.42
N VAL A 39 -9.86 -2.65 0.46
CA VAL A 39 -9.20 -1.82 1.48
C VAL A 39 -10.14 -1.22 2.52
N ASP A 40 -11.30 -1.83 2.71
CA ASP A 40 -12.33 -1.43 3.68
C ASP A 40 -12.02 -1.86 5.14
N ARG A 41 -10.78 -2.30 5.41
CA ARG A 41 -10.30 -2.56 6.78
C ARG A 41 -9.35 -1.45 7.19
N THR A 42 -9.67 -0.81 8.32
CA THR A 42 -8.89 0.23 8.99
C THR A 42 -7.40 0.08 8.73
N LEU A 43 -6.84 1.01 7.95
CA LEU A 43 -5.41 1.05 7.68
C LEU A 43 -4.70 1.39 8.99
N GLY A 44 -3.83 0.50 9.45
CA GLY A 44 -2.97 0.78 10.58
C GLY A 44 -1.99 1.92 10.29
N PRO A 45 -1.36 2.51 11.31
CA PRO A 45 -0.36 3.56 11.13
C PRO A 45 0.79 3.10 10.22
N GLY A 46 1.25 4.03 9.36
CA GLY A 46 2.29 3.79 8.37
C GLY A 46 1.80 3.07 7.09
N ILE A 47 0.49 2.98 6.86
CA ILE A 47 -0.08 2.40 5.64
C ILE A 47 -0.84 3.48 4.85
N GLN A 48 -0.55 3.58 3.56
CA GLN A 48 -1.23 4.46 2.62
C GLN A 48 -1.69 3.69 1.38
N ILE A 49 -2.69 4.23 0.67
CA ILE A 49 -3.23 3.66 -0.57
C ILE A 49 -3.19 4.73 -1.66
N LEU A 50 -2.85 4.32 -2.87
CA LEU A 50 -2.96 5.12 -4.08
C LEU A 50 -3.75 4.37 -5.15
N THR A 51 -4.87 4.96 -5.57
CA THR A 51 -5.75 4.36 -6.59
C THR A 51 -5.33 4.82 -7.98
N LYS A 52 -5.26 3.89 -8.94
CA LYS A 52 -5.05 4.18 -10.36
C LYS A 52 -6.34 4.69 -11.02
N PRO A 53 -6.25 5.60 -12.02
CA PRO A 53 -5.04 6.28 -12.45
C PRO A 53 -4.62 7.36 -11.44
N PHE A 54 -3.32 7.55 -11.28
CA PHE A 54 -2.73 8.60 -10.44
C PHE A 54 -1.64 9.34 -11.20
N SER A 55 -1.37 10.59 -10.80
CA SER A 55 -0.24 11.38 -11.32
C SER A 55 1.05 11.04 -10.58
N ILE A 56 2.20 11.35 -11.20
CA ILE A 56 3.52 11.24 -10.54
C ILE A 56 3.57 12.12 -9.28
N ASP A 57 2.96 13.31 -9.32
CA ASP A 57 2.91 14.20 -8.16
C ASP A 57 2.14 13.58 -6.99
N ALA A 58 1.03 12.89 -7.28
CA ALA A 58 0.26 12.17 -6.27
C ALA A 58 1.08 11.04 -5.64
N LEU A 59 1.82 10.28 -6.45
CA LEU A 59 2.75 9.26 -5.96
C LEU A 59 3.85 9.87 -5.07
N ALA A 60 4.49 10.94 -5.54
CA ALA A 60 5.54 11.62 -4.80
C ALA A 60 5.03 12.22 -3.48
N ALA A 61 3.79 12.72 -3.44
CA ALA A 61 3.16 13.20 -2.22
C ALA A 61 2.94 12.07 -1.20
N GLN A 62 2.44 10.91 -1.62
CA GLN A 62 2.26 9.76 -0.72
C GLN A 62 3.59 9.24 -0.17
N VAL A 63 4.60 9.08 -1.04
CA VAL A 63 5.94 8.61 -0.60
C VAL A 63 6.56 9.60 0.40
N ARG A 64 6.49 10.91 0.12
CA ARG A 64 6.95 11.93 1.08
C ARG A 64 6.15 11.89 2.37
N GLY A 65 4.83 11.74 2.29
CA GLY A 65 3.96 11.59 3.46
C GLY A 65 4.41 10.43 4.33
N LEU A 66 4.69 9.26 3.73
CA LEU A 66 5.25 8.12 4.44
C LEU A 66 6.61 8.45 5.05
N MET A 67 7.55 9.05 4.34
CA MET A 67 8.90 9.28 4.88
C MET A 67 8.92 10.17 6.14
N HIS A 68 8.02 11.15 6.24
CA HIS A 68 7.99 12.13 7.33
C HIS A 68 6.98 11.84 8.47
N SER A 69 6.22 10.74 8.37
CA SER A 69 5.25 10.31 9.40
C SER A 69 5.80 9.31 10.42
#